data_AF-A0A0F9SFD7-F1
#
_entry.id   AF-A0A0F9SFD7-F1
#
_cell.length_a   1.000
_cell.length_b   1.000
_cell.length_c   1.000
_cell.angle_alpha   90.00
_cell.angle_beta   90.00
_cell.angle_gamma   90.00
#
_symmetry.space_group_name_H-M   'P 1'
#
loop_
_entity.id
_entity.type
_entity.pdbx_description
1 polymer ?
#
loop_
_entity_poly.entity_id
_entity_poly.type
_entity_poly.pdbx_seq_one_letter_code
_entity_poly.pdbx_strand_id
1 'polypeptide(L)'
;MKKIKIITISFLGLLLLVPFMRTSRAQVPTYVGVAVDDYYEFDHNIYLTAWGNWIADSMNSIWDEPFDHSGNYYCDMSSIWNSAIKEGVDNPIYIYQFEIDSITENNATGRTEVNTLVFYDVTSPQTIYIGNNTTKFVEDSWYGALATSPFWVLNTWQLASGVNTLLFAPTSVNWTDFADECNTGLETIWELNGTYGYNLTMSPLSDGFTLYSPINGFGVNSRPINITVNYDVNGTLTYYSFKYGNTLLTDIVRSEIDPPKFLDVPDDFTVDYGYTGVQIKWRVNSLIPENYAILRQISAGTWPVGTWHTEVGLTSWYNGIQIVFNVSDGLAPGDYLFRINLEDERDNTVFDEVIMTVRPKSSPTIPGYDLPLAISVITIATIGRIILMKKKK
;
A
#
# COMPACT_ATOMS: atom_id res chain seq x y z
N MET A 1 33.44 14.86 45.14
CA MET A 1 33.57 14.62 43.70
C MET A 1 32.92 13.32 43.17
N LYS A 2 32.75 12.24 43.96
CA LYS A 2 32.17 10.97 43.43
C LYS A 2 30.66 11.02 43.12
N LYS A 3 29.87 11.81 43.86
CA LYS A 3 28.40 11.87 43.68
C LYS A 3 27.96 12.58 42.40
N ILE A 4 28.66 13.63 41.97
CA ILE A 4 28.31 14.39 40.76
C ILE A 4 28.48 13.55 39.49
N LYS A 5 29.56 12.76 39.38
CA LYS A 5 29.81 11.90 38.21
C LYS A 5 28.75 10.81 38.03
N ILE A 6 28.23 10.25 39.12
CA ILE A 6 27.18 9.22 39.04
C ILE A 6 25.87 9.82 38.52
N ILE A 7 25.49 11.01 38.99
CA ILE A 7 24.28 11.70 38.53
C ILE A 7 24.37 12.06 37.05
N THR A 8 25.53 12.55 36.58
CA THR A 8 25.72 12.90 35.17
C THR A 8 25.64 11.68 34.25
N ILE A 9 26.21 10.55 34.64
CA ILE A 9 26.15 9.31 33.85
C ILE A 9 24.73 8.75 33.81
N SER A 10 23.99 8.80 34.93
CA SER A 10 22.58 8.38 34.96
C SER A 10 21.67 9.27 34.11
N PHE A 11 21.88 10.60 34.10
CA PHE A 11 21.13 11.50 33.22
C PHE A 11 21.46 11.29 31.74
N LEU A 12 22.74 11.06 31.42
CA LEU A 12 23.16 10.78 30.04
C LEU A 12 22.61 9.44 29.55
N GLY A 13 22.56 8.43 30.41
CA GLY A 13 21.90 7.15 30.14
C GLY A 13 20.39 7.29 29.91
N LEU A 14 19.71 8.13 30.71
CA LEU A 14 18.28 8.41 30.52
C LEU A 14 18.02 9.18 29.21
N LEU A 15 18.86 10.16 28.89
CA LEU A 15 18.82 10.91 27.61
C LEU A 15 19.10 10.02 26.40
N LEU A 16 19.97 9.02 26.53
CA LEU A 16 20.20 8.01 25.50
C LEU A 16 18.99 7.07 25.31
N LEU A 17 18.09 6.96 26.30
CA LEU A 17 16.85 6.19 26.19
C LEU A 17 15.67 7.00 25.62
N VAL A 18 15.73 8.34 25.64
CA VAL A 18 14.68 9.22 25.07
C VAL A 18 14.33 8.88 23.61
N PRO A 19 15.28 8.64 22.68
CA PRO A 19 14.92 8.25 21.31
C PRO A 19 14.31 6.85 21.19
N PHE A 20 14.39 6.02 22.24
CA PHE A 20 13.80 4.67 22.29
C PHE A 20 12.47 4.62 23.07
N MET A 21 12.14 5.68 23.82
CA MET A 21 10.82 5.88 24.39
C MET A 21 9.89 6.42 23.30
N ARG A 22 9.58 5.58 22.30
CA ARG A 22 8.35 5.80 21.54
C ARG A 22 7.21 5.69 22.55
N THR A 23 6.30 6.67 22.54
CA THR A 23 5.05 6.56 23.28
C THR A 23 4.47 5.18 22.95
N SER A 24 4.21 4.38 23.98
CA SER A 24 3.53 3.10 23.78
C SER A 24 2.28 3.40 22.97
N ARG A 25 2.23 2.91 21.72
CA ARG A 25 1.03 3.06 20.89
C ARG A 25 -0.15 2.59 21.73
N ALA A 26 -1.20 3.40 21.79
CA ALA A 26 -2.41 2.99 22.50
C ALA A 26 -2.82 1.62 21.98
N GLN A 27 -3.19 0.72 22.88
CA GLN A 27 -3.66 -0.60 22.48
C GLN A 27 -4.91 -0.40 21.63
N VAL A 28 -4.80 -0.73 20.34
CA VAL A 28 -5.93 -0.64 19.41
C VAL A 28 -7.00 -1.63 19.87
N PRO A 29 -8.28 -1.22 19.95
CA PRO A 29 -9.36 -2.15 20.26
C PRO A 29 -9.34 -3.32 19.28
N THR A 30 -9.40 -4.56 19.79
CA THR A 30 -9.15 -5.77 18.97
C THR A 30 -10.18 -6.04 17.88
N TYR A 31 -11.29 -5.28 17.88
CA TYR A 31 -12.42 -5.47 16.97
C TYR A 31 -12.45 -4.45 15.81
N VAL A 32 -11.53 -3.48 15.78
CA VAL A 32 -11.31 -2.59 14.63
C VAL A 32 -9.94 -2.92 14.05
N GLY A 33 -9.89 -3.36 12.78
CA GLY A 33 -8.65 -3.84 12.17
C GLY A 33 -7.77 -2.74 11.55
N VAL A 34 -8.01 -1.47 11.90
CA VAL A 34 -7.19 -0.33 11.47
C VAL A 34 -6.33 0.19 12.62
N ALA A 35 -5.17 0.74 12.31
CA ALA A 35 -4.23 1.35 13.25
C ALA A 35 -4.00 2.84 12.93
N VAL A 36 -3.56 3.59 13.95
CA VAL A 36 -3.06 4.96 13.74
C VAL A 36 -1.87 4.93 12.78
N ASP A 37 -1.82 5.92 11.88
CA ASP A 37 -0.90 6.03 10.75
C ASP A 37 -1.20 5.08 9.57
N ASP A 38 -2.24 4.23 9.65
CA ASP A 38 -2.67 3.48 8.47
C ASP A 38 -3.18 4.44 7.40
N TYR A 39 -2.84 4.14 6.15
CA TYR A 39 -3.23 4.89 4.98
C TYR A 39 -4.08 3.98 4.09
N TYR A 40 -5.16 4.51 3.54
CA TYR A 40 -6.03 3.81 2.60
C TYR A 40 -6.34 4.72 1.43
N GLU A 41 -6.43 4.14 0.25
CA GLU A 41 -6.89 4.84 -0.93
C GLU A 41 -7.97 4.01 -1.63
N PHE A 42 -8.95 4.69 -2.23
CA PHE A 42 -10.07 4.08 -2.90
C PHE A 42 -10.32 4.74 -4.25
N ASP A 43 -10.35 3.90 -5.27
CA ASP A 43 -10.69 4.25 -6.65
C ASP A 43 -12.20 4.15 -6.82
N HIS A 44 -12.86 5.26 -7.14
CA HIS A 44 -14.28 5.27 -7.48
C HIS A 44 -14.43 5.42 -8.99
N ASN A 45 -14.85 4.31 -9.62
CA ASN A 45 -15.03 4.22 -11.06
C ASN A 45 -16.50 4.44 -11.41
N ILE A 46 -16.78 5.22 -12.45
CA ILE A 46 -18.15 5.50 -12.90
C ILE A 46 -18.24 5.23 -14.41
N TYR A 47 -19.07 4.25 -14.79
CA TYR A 47 -19.12 3.77 -16.17
C TYR A 47 -20.21 4.48 -16.96
N LEU A 48 -19.95 5.70 -17.45
CA LEU A 48 -20.97 6.58 -18.05
C LEU A 48 -21.86 5.93 -19.12
N THR A 49 -21.31 5.05 -19.97
CA THR A 49 -22.06 4.37 -21.05
C THR A 49 -23.04 3.31 -20.53
N ALA A 50 -22.86 2.85 -19.29
CA ALA A 50 -23.65 1.81 -18.65
C ALA A 50 -24.98 2.34 -18.06
N TRP A 51 -25.12 3.66 -17.88
CA TRP A 51 -26.27 4.29 -17.22
C TRP A 51 -27.52 4.42 -18.08
N GLY A 52 -27.46 4.09 -19.37
CA GLY A 52 -28.58 4.33 -20.30
C GLY A 52 -29.91 3.73 -19.87
N ASN A 53 -29.92 2.49 -19.37
CA ASN A 53 -31.16 1.84 -18.90
C ASN A 53 -31.63 2.39 -17.56
N TRP A 54 -30.70 2.75 -16.66
CA TRP A 54 -31.02 3.37 -15.37
C TRP A 54 -31.75 4.70 -15.56
N ILE A 55 -31.24 5.53 -16.46
CA ILE A 55 -31.84 6.82 -16.81
C ILE A 55 -33.18 6.63 -17.54
N ALA A 56 -33.27 5.67 -18.46
CA ALA A 56 -34.51 5.40 -19.20
C ALA A 56 -35.68 5.03 -18.28
N ASP A 57 -35.38 4.32 -17.18
CA ASP A 57 -36.39 3.93 -16.18
C ASP A 57 -36.65 5.03 -15.14
N SER A 58 -36.04 6.21 -15.28
CA SER A 58 -36.12 7.31 -14.30
C SER A 58 -35.69 6.91 -12.89
N MET A 59 -34.72 5.99 -12.78
CA MET A 59 -34.35 5.41 -11.50
C MET A 59 -33.69 6.40 -10.55
N ASN A 60 -33.10 7.50 -11.02
CA ASN A 60 -32.54 8.53 -10.12
C ASN A 60 -33.59 8.98 -9.07
N SER A 61 -34.70 9.58 -9.50
CA SER A 61 -35.71 10.08 -8.56
C SER A 61 -36.35 8.97 -7.73
N ILE A 62 -36.59 7.81 -8.33
CA ILE A 62 -37.26 6.69 -7.66
C ILE A 62 -36.36 6.08 -6.60
N TRP A 63 -35.08 5.88 -6.91
CA TRP A 63 -34.07 5.34 -6.00
C TRP A 63 -33.72 6.31 -4.89
N ASP A 64 -33.62 7.59 -5.20
CA ASP A 64 -33.12 8.61 -4.27
C ASP A 64 -34.18 9.04 -3.24
N GLU A 65 -35.47 8.95 -3.56
CA GLU A 65 -36.57 9.40 -2.68
C GLU A 65 -36.65 8.63 -1.34
N PRO A 66 -36.66 7.28 -1.31
CA PRO A 66 -36.87 6.54 -0.06
C PRO A 66 -35.69 6.64 0.92
N PHE A 67 -34.51 6.97 0.41
CA PHE A 67 -33.29 7.17 1.21
C PHE A 67 -33.01 8.65 1.49
N ASP A 68 -33.87 9.57 1.02
CA ASP A 68 -33.66 11.02 1.11
C ASP A 68 -32.29 11.47 0.57
N HIS A 69 -31.79 10.84 -0.51
CA HIS A 69 -30.55 11.30 -1.14
C HIS A 69 -30.72 12.73 -1.70
N SER A 70 -31.94 13.09 -2.09
CA SER A 70 -32.25 14.38 -2.73
C SER A 70 -32.01 15.61 -1.84
N GLY A 71 -32.03 15.46 -0.51
CA GLY A 71 -31.67 16.52 0.43
C GLY A 71 -30.18 16.91 0.39
N ASN A 72 -29.35 16.07 -0.23
CA ASN A 72 -27.92 16.23 -0.31
C ASN A 72 -27.45 15.97 -1.76
N TYR A 73 -27.23 17.06 -2.50
CA TYR A 73 -26.83 17.13 -3.92
C TYR A 73 -25.63 16.25 -4.33
N TYR A 74 -24.95 15.59 -3.40
CA TYR A 74 -23.76 14.81 -3.71
C TYR A 74 -23.99 13.32 -3.51
N CYS A 75 -25.04 12.88 -2.81
CA CYS A 75 -25.29 11.46 -2.62
C CYS A 75 -26.31 10.85 -3.59
N ASP A 76 -27.03 11.69 -4.35
CA ASP A 76 -28.00 11.24 -5.34
C ASP A 76 -27.31 10.64 -6.59
N MET A 77 -27.93 9.62 -7.18
CA MET A 77 -27.35 8.89 -8.31
C MET A 77 -27.20 9.78 -9.56
N SER A 78 -28.05 10.79 -9.70
CA SER A 78 -27.95 11.73 -10.82
C SER A 78 -26.70 12.61 -10.72
N SER A 79 -26.32 13.00 -9.51
CA SER A 79 -25.19 13.87 -9.22
C SER A 79 -23.86 13.14 -9.35
N ILE A 80 -23.81 11.86 -8.98
CA ILE A 80 -22.69 10.96 -9.30
C ILE A 80 -22.43 10.96 -10.81
N TRP A 81 -23.47 10.66 -11.60
CA TRP A 81 -23.36 10.59 -13.05
C TRP A 81 -23.00 11.95 -13.69
N ASN A 82 -23.65 13.03 -13.26
CA ASN A 82 -23.40 14.39 -13.75
C ASN A 82 -21.97 14.86 -13.43
N SER A 83 -21.44 14.50 -12.27
CA SER A 83 -20.09 14.88 -11.87
C SER A 83 -19.06 14.07 -12.67
N ALA A 84 -19.28 12.77 -12.88
CA ALA A 84 -18.44 11.97 -13.76
C ALA A 84 -18.36 12.51 -15.20
N ILE A 85 -19.48 12.99 -15.78
CA ILE A 85 -19.45 13.62 -17.12
C ILE A 85 -18.52 14.82 -17.18
N LYS A 86 -18.43 15.59 -16.09
CA LYS A 86 -17.57 16.79 -16.03
C LYS A 86 -16.10 16.42 -15.94
N GLU A 87 -15.77 15.38 -15.17
CA GLU A 87 -14.39 14.94 -14.93
C GLU A 87 -13.81 14.13 -16.10
N GLY A 88 -14.62 13.33 -16.81
CA GLY A 88 -14.19 12.59 -18.00
C GLY A 88 -14.73 11.16 -18.09
N VAL A 89 -14.12 10.36 -18.95
CA VAL A 89 -14.47 8.93 -19.17
C VAL A 89 -13.43 7.98 -18.61
N ASP A 90 -12.27 8.49 -18.19
CA ASP A 90 -11.15 7.69 -17.73
C ASP A 90 -11.32 7.39 -16.25
N ASN A 91 -11.29 6.11 -15.91
CA ASN A 91 -11.39 5.64 -14.53
C ASN A 91 -9.99 5.52 -13.90
N PRO A 92 -9.86 5.71 -12.57
CA PRO A 92 -10.91 6.15 -11.65
C PRO A 92 -11.30 7.62 -11.85
N ILE A 93 -12.59 7.92 -11.69
CA ILE A 93 -13.09 9.31 -11.75
C ILE A 93 -12.70 10.07 -10.48
N TYR A 94 -12.77 9.39 -9.33
CA TYR A 94 -12.38 9.96 -8.05
C TYR A 94 -11.43 9.01 -7.32
N ILE A 95 -10.45 9.60 -6.65
CA ILE A 95 -9.53 8.92 -5.76
C ILE A 95 -9.76 9.49 -4.37
N TYR A 96 -10.09 8.64 -3.40
CA TYR A 96 -10.31 9.04 -2.01
C TYR A 96 -9.21 8.48 -1.13
N GLN A 97 -8.53 9.35 -0.42
CA GLN A 97 -7.40 9.01 0.43
C GLN A 97 -7.76 9.27 1.89
N PHE A 98 -7.48 8.30 2.75
CA PHE A 98 -7.78 8.33 4.18
C PHE A 98 -6.52 7.97 4.97
N GLU A 99 -6.11 8.86 5.87
CA GLU A 99 -5.06 8.57 6.87
C GLU A 99 -5.71 8.50 8.25
N ILE A 100 -5.43 7.44 9.01
CA ILE A 100 -5.97 7.28 10.37
C ILE A 100 -5.15 8.12 11.35
N ASP A 101 -5.73 9.23 11.82
CA ASP A 101 -5.09 10.15 12.77
C ASP A 101 -5.18 9.63 14.22
N SER A 102 -6.36 9.19 14.64
CA SER A 102 -6.56 8.70 16.00
C SER A 102 -7.73 7.72 16.12
N ILE A 103 -7.64 6.83 17.12
CA ILE A 103 -8.64 5.81 17.42
C ILE A 103 -9.02 5.92 18.89
N THR A 104 -10.31 6.07 19.18
CA THR A 104 -10.83 6.16 20.55
C THR A 104 -12.01 5.20 20.74
N GLU A 105 -11.89 4.26 21.67
CA GLU A 105 -13.00 3.37 22.04
C GLU A 105 -13.97 4.06 22.99
N ASN A 106 -15.26 4.04 22.64
CA ASN A 106 -16.35 4.50 23.47
C ASN A 106 -17.18 3.31 23.97
N ASN A 107 -16.75 2.77 25.11
CA ASN A 107 -17.41 1.64 25.78
C ASN A 107 -18.87 1.92 26.17
N ALA A 108 -19.25 3.19 26.36
CA ALA A 108 -20.62 3.54 26.75
C ALA A 108 -21.61 3.39 25.59
N THR A 109 -21.17 3.69 24.36
CA THR A 109 -22.00 3.58 23.15
C THR A 109 -21.79 2.24 22.43
N GLY A 110 -20.73 1.51 22.75
CA GLY A 110 -20.33 0.31 22.01
C GLY A 110 -19.81 0.65 20.62
N ARG A 111 -19.16 1.81 20.47
CA ARG A 111 -18.59 2.29 19.21
C ARG A 111 -17.12 2.63 19.38
N THR A 112 -16.37 2.54 18.29
CA THR A 112 -15.04 3.12 18.16
C THR A 112 -15.10 4.33 17.24
N GLU A 113 -14.53 5.44 17.71
CA GLU A 113 -14.28 6.64 16.93
C GLU A 113 -12.95 6.49 16.20
N VAL A 114 -13.00 6.52 14.87
CA VAL A 114 -11.83 6.55 14.00
C VAL A 114 -11.77 7.92 13.35
N ASN A 115 -10.81 8.73 13.79
CA ASN A 115 -10.57 10.03 13.19
C ASN A 115 -9.65 9.87 11.99
N THR A 116 -10.08 10.38 10.84
CA THR A 116 -9.35 10.28 9.59
C THR A 116 -9.06 11.65 9.01
N LEU A 117 -7.92 11.80 8.36
CA LEU A 117 -7.65 12.91 7.45
C LEU A 117 -8.06 12.46 6.05
N VAL A 118 -9.02 13.18 5.45
CA VAL A 118 -9.48 12.90 4.08
C VAL A 118 -8.80 13.85 3.12
N PHE A 119 -8.16 13.31 2.07
CA PHE A 119 -7.53 14.09 1.00
C PHE A 119 -8.34 13.91 -0.28
N TYR A 120 -9.30 14.81 -0.49
CA TYR A 120 -10.08 14.88 -1.73
C TYR A 120 -10.09 16.31 -2.31
N ASP A 121 -9.90 17.34 -1.48
CA ASP A 121 -9.74 18.75 -1.90
C ASP A 121 -9.16 19.63 -0.77
N VAL A 122 -9.48 19.28 0.49
CA VAL A 122 -8.97 19.94 1.69
C VAL A 122 -8.77 18.92 2.82
N THR A 123 -7.69 19.05 3.59
CA THR A 123 -7.43 18.23 4.78
C THR A 123 -8.43 18.56 5.87
N SER A 124 -9.58 17.89 5.83
CA SER A 124 -10.61 18.00 6.85
C SER A 124 -10.60 16.75 7.71
N PRO A 125 -10.45 16.87 9.04
CA PRO A 125 -10.62 15.73 9.92
C PRO A 125 -12.08 15.27 9.86
N GLN A 126 -12.27 13.96 9.73
CA GLN A 126 -13.57 13.31 9.84
C GLN A 126 -13.54 12.33 11.00
N THR A 127 -14.66 12.17 11.68
CA THR A 127 -14.84 11.15 12.73
C THR A 127 -15.82 10.11 12.22
N ILE A 128 -15.33 8.90 12.02
CA ILE A 128 -16.10 7.72 11.65
C ILE A 128 -16.46 6.92 12.90
N TYR A 129 -17.71 6.51 13.02
CA TYR A 129 -18.12 5.55 14.05
C TYR A 129 -18.17 4.13 13.50
N ILE A 130 -17.52 3.21 14.21
CA ILE A 130 -17.57 1.77 13.94
C ILE A 130 -18.17 1.08 15.16
N GLY A 131 -19.37 0.51 15.01
CA GLY A 131 -20.00 -0.31 16.05
C GLY A 131 -19.10 -1.48 16.43
N ASN A 132 -18.96 -1.82 17.71
CA ASN A 132 -17.97 -2.82 18.14
C ASN A 132 -18.38 -4.29 17.91
N ASN A 133 -19.57 -4.53 17.37
CA ASN A 133 -20.14 -5.86 17.13
C ASN A 133 -21.15 -5.80 15.98
N THR A 134 -21.65 -6.97 15.55
CA THR A 134 -22.64 -7.10 14.48
C THR A 134 -23.87 -6.20 14.68
N THR A 135 -24.51 -6.22 15.84
CA THR A 135 -25.73 -5.43 16.11
C THR A 135 -25.48 -3.94 15.99
N LYS A 136 -24.36 -3.43 16.53
CA LYS A 136 -24.00 -2.02 16.40
C LYS A 136 -23.60 -1.65 14.98
N PHE A 137 -22.95 -2.55 14.25
CA PHE A 137 -22.65 -2.32 12.85
C PHE A 137 -23.92 -2.28 11.98
N VAL A 138 -24.95 -3.06 12.29
CA VAL A 138 -26.27 -2.95 11.65
C VAL A 138 -26.86 -1.55 11.87
N GLU A 139 -26.88 -1.06 13.11
CA GLU A 139 -27.37 0.29 13.42
C GLU A 139 -26.55 1.37 12.69
N ASP A 140 -25.23 1.25 12.70
CA ASP A 140 -24.33 2.24 12.09
C ASP A 140 -24.41 2.23 10.56
N SER A 141 -24.55 1.06 9.94
CA SER A 141 -24.81 0.92 8.50
C SER A 141 -26.21 1.38 8.05
N TRP A 142 -27.02 1.87 8.99
CA TRP A 142 -28.44 2.20 8.81
C TRP A 142 -29.22 1.03 8.22
N TYR A 143 -29.02 -0.16 8.79
CA TYR A 143 -29.64 -1.40 8.32
C TYR A 143 -29.31 -1.69 6.84
N GLY A 144 -28.07 -1.41 6.45
CA GLY A 144 -27.55 -1.59 5.09
C GLY A 144 -27.87 -0.47 4.10
N ALA A 145 -28.64 0.55 4.50
CA ALA A 145 -29.00 1.66 3.61
C ALA A 145 -27.78 2.47 3.17
N LEU A 146 -26.67 2.52 3.92
CA LEU A 146 -25.45 3.19 3.47
C LEU A 146 -24.87 2.62 2.16
N ALA A 147 -25.24 1.40 1.77
CA ALA A 147 -24.79 0.79 0.52
C ALA A 147 -25.54 1.32 -0.73
N THR A 148 -26.58 2.13 -0.58
CA THR A 148 -27.44 2.55 -1.70
C THR A 148 -26.83 3.70 -2.52
N SER A 149 -25.72 4.28 -2.05
CA SER A 149 -24.98 5.34 -2.73
C SER A 149 -23.46 5.17 -2.49
N PRO A 150 -22.61 5.21 -3.53
CA PRO A 150 -21.16 5.17 -3.34
C PRO A 150 -20.63 6.32 -2.46
N PHE A 151 -21.31 7.48 -2.46
CA PHE A 151 -20.92 8.58 -1.58
C PHE A 151 -21.24 8.31 -0.11
N TRP A 152 -22.27 7.52 0.20
CA TRP A 152 -22.57 7.09 1.58
C TRP A 152 -21.62 5.98 2.04
N VAL A 153 -21.18 5.12 1.12
CA VAL A 153 -20.20 4.06 1.38
C VAL A 153 -18.88 4.63 1.91
N LEU A 154 -18.42 5.76 1.34
CA LEU A 154 -17.17 6.41 1.76
C LEU A 154 -17.39 7.60 2.71
N ASN A 155 -18.57 8.22 2.67
CA ASN A 155 -19.00 9.39 3.43
C ASN A 155 -18.00 10.57 3.42
N THR A 156 -17.51 10.93 2.24
CA THR A 156 -16.42 11.92 2.10
C THR A 156 -16.86 13.39 2.18
N TRP A 157 -18.17 13.67 2.28
CA TRP A 157 -18.66 15.05 2.08
C TRP A 157 -19.36 15.69 3.29
N GLN A 158 -19.92 14.91 4.22
CA GLN A 158 -20.43 15.51 5.45
C GLN A 158 -19.23 15.89 6.33
N LEU A 159 -18.83 17.16 6.26
CA LEU A 159 -17.93 17.86 7.18
C LEU A 159 -18.47 17.90 8.64
N ALA A 160 -19.43 17.05 8.96
CA ALA A 160 -20.03 16.94 10.27
C ALA A 160 -19.29 15.87 11.07
N SER A 161 -18.92 16.20 12.30
CA SER A 161 -18.43 15.23 13.27
C SER A 161 -19.44 14.09 13.45
N GLY A 162 -19.00 12.86 13.28
CA GLY A 162 -19.77 11.68 13.65
C GLY A 162 -20.63 11.11 12.53
N VAL A 163 -19.99 10.81 11.41
CA VAL A 163 -20.63 10.21 10.25
C VAL A 163 -20.54 8.69 10.30
N ASN A 164 -21.60 8.02 9.85
CA ASN A 164 -21.56 6.59 9.62
C ASN A 164 -21.12 6.32 8.18
N THR A 165 -20.34 5.26 7.97
CA THR A 165 -19.76 4.88 6.67
C THR A 165 -19.70 3.37 6.57
N LEU A 166 -19.46 2.85 5.37
CA LEU A 166 -19.16 1.43 5.14
C LEU A 166 -17.67 1.18 4.91
N LEU A 167 -16.82 2.20 5.06
CA LEU A 167 -15.37 2.10 4.91
C LEU A 167 -14.74 1.03 5.81
N PHE A 168 -15.25 0.92 7.03
CA PHE A 168 -14.75 0.00 8.04
C PHE A 168 -15.90 -0.75 8.71
N ALA A 169 -15.75 -2.06 8.80
CA ALA A 169 -16.58 -2.99 9.55
C ALA A 169 -15.78 -3.56 10.73
N PRO A 170 -16.45 -4.09 11.75
CA PRO A 170 -15.79 -4.85 12.80
C PRO A 170 -15.14 -6.12 12.25
N THR A 171 -13.99 -6.51 12.80
CA THR A 171 -13.31 -7.76 12.43
C THR A 171 -14.08 -9.03 12.80
N SER A 172 -15.17 -8.89 13.58
CA SER A 172 -15.97 -9.97 14.14
C SER A 172 -17.43 -9.99 13.66
N VAL A 173 -17.75 -9.30 12.56
CA VAL A 173 -19.12 -9.31 12.01
C VAL A 173 -19.54 -10.73 11.65
N ASN A 174 -20.70 -11.15 12.16
CA ASN A 174 -21.41 -12.31 11.63
C ASN A 174 -22.31 -11.81 10.49
N TRP A 175 -21.89 -12.06 9.25
CA TRP A 175 -22.59 -11.55 8.07
C TRP A 175 -24.00 -12.10 7.92
N THR A 176 -24.28 -13.33 8.40
CA THR A 176 -25.63 -13.89 8.41
C THR A 176 -26.55 -13.10 9.33
N ASP A 177 -26.13 -12.89 10.59
CA ASP A 177 -26.90 -12.10 11.55
C ASP A 177 -27.07 -10.64 11.07
N PHE A 178 -26.01 -10.06 10.47
CA PHE A 178 -26.07 -8.74 9.86
C PHE A 178 -27.13 -8.64 8.76
N ALA A 179 -27.16 -9.60 7.84
CA ALA A 179 -28.12 -9.60 6.73
C ALA A 179 -29.56 -9.78 7.22
N ASP A 180 -29.79 -10.65 8.20
CA ASP A 180 -31.12 -10.90 8.78
C ASP A 180 -31.68 -9.65 9.48
N GLU A 181 -30.86 -8.96 10.27
CA GLU A 181 -31.23 -7.71 10.93
C GLU A 181 -31.43 -6.57 9.92
N CYS A 182 -30.58 -6.47 8.90
CA CYS A 182 -30.76 -5.50 7.81
C CYS A 182 -32.08 -5.73 7.07
N ASN A 183 -32.44 -6.98 6.75
CA ASN A 183 -33.73 -7.31 6.14
C ASN A 183 -34.91 -6.84 7.01
N THR A 184 -34.81 -7.03 8.32
CA THR A 184 -35.81 -6.53 9.28
C THR A 184 -35.88 -4.99 9.26
N GLY A 185 -34.73 -4.31 9.21
CA GLY A 185 -34.66 -2.85 9.14
C GLY A 185 -35.19 -2.26 7.82
N LEU A 186 -34.96 -2.93 6.70
CA LEU A 186 -35.54 -2.53 5.40
C LEU A 186 -37.07 -2.61 5.40
N GLU A 187 -37.64 -3.55 6.15
CA GLU A 187 -39.10 -3.67 6.32
C GLU A 187 -39.66 -2.68 7.35
N THR A 188 -38.98 -2.47 8.48
CA THR A 188 -39.57 -1.81 9.66
C THR A 188 -39.06 -0.39 9.92
N ILE A 189 -37.81 -0.09 9.59
CA ILE A 189 -37.17 1.21 9.86
C ILE A 189 -37.30 2.12 8.64
N TRP A 190 -36.97 1.59 7.47
CA TRP A 190 -37.09 2.32 6.21
C TRP A 190 -38.45 2.13 5.53
N GLU A 191 -39.24 1.17 6.02
CA GLU A 191 -40.57 0.83 5.48
C GLU A 191 -40.58 0.48 3.99
N LEU A 192 -39.42 0.14 3.40
CA LEU A 192 -39.26 -0.06 1.96
C LEU A 192 -40.04 -1.27 1.50
N ASN A 193 -39.82 -2.41 2.14
CA ASN A 193 -40.55 -3.64 1.81
C ASN A 193 -41.99 -3.62 2.33
N GLY A 194 -42.26 -2.82 3.36
CA GLY A 194 -43.57 -2.64 3.96
C GLY A 194 -44.41 -1.59 3.22
N THR A 195 -44.36 -0.35 3.69
CA THR A 195 -45.17 0.78 3.22
C THR A 195 -44.97 1.09 1.72
N TYR A 196 -43.73 1.06 1.23
CA TYR A 196 -43.46 1.35 -0.18
C TYR A 196 -43.66 0.13 -1.10
N GLY A 197 -43.81 -1.08 -0.53
CA GLY A 197 -44.04 -2.30 -1.28
C GLY A 197 -42.87 -2.69 -2.19
N TYR A 198 -41.66 -2.22 -1.90
CA TYR A 198 -40.45 -2.65 -2.58
C TYR A 198 -40.09 -4.09 -2.19
N ASN A 199 -39.15 -4.65 -2.93
CA ASN A 199 -38.64 -5.99 -2.75
C ASN A 199 -37.12 -5.90 -2.78
N LEU A 200 -36.58 -5.52 -1.63
CA LEU A 200 -35.15 -5.51 -1.35
C LEU A 200 -34.82 -6.70 -0.46
N THR A 201 -33.75 -7.41 -0.79
CA THR A 201 -33.25 -8.51 0.03
C THR A 201 -31.76 -8.35 0.23
N MET A 202 -31.37 -8.33 1.50
CA MET A 202 -29.99 -8.45 1.92
C MET A 202 -29.62 -9.94 2.02
N SER A 203 -28.45 -10.32 1.52
CA SER A 203 -27.93 -11.68 1.63
C SER A 203 -26.47 -11.65 2.10
N PRO A 204 -26.07 -12.58 2.99
CA PRO A 204 -24.72 -12.61 3.51
C PRO A 204 -23.73 -13.15 2.48
N LEU A 205 -22.51 -12.62 2.52
CA LEU A 205 -21.32 -13.22 1.91
C LEU A 205 -20.38 -13.70 3.02
N SER A 206 -19.28 -14.36 2.65
CA SER A 206 -18.25 -14.77 3.63
C SER A 206 -17.53 -13.58 4.26
N ASP A 207 -17.45 -12.47 3.54
CA ASP A 207 -16.65 -11.29 3.84
C ASP A 207 -17.43 -9.98 3.57
N GLY A 208 -18.75 -10.03 3.65
CA GLY A 208 -19.59 -8.88 3.37
C GLY A 208 -21.04 -9.26 3.10
N PHE A 209 -21.69 -8.54 2.18
CA PHE A 209 -23.09 -8.73 1.86
C PHE A 209 -23.46 -8.28 0.45
N THR A 210 -24.65 -8.68 0.01
CA THR A 210 -25.30 -8.16 -1.20
C THR A 210 -26.68 -7.63 -0.91
N LEU A 211 -27.02 -6.46 -1.46
CA LEU A 211 -28.39 -5.94 -1.52
C LEU A 211 -28.95 -6.15 -2.92
N TYR A 212 -30.06 -6.87 -3.03
CA TYR A 212 -30.67 -7.25 -4.29
C TYR A 212 -32.10 -6.72 -4.40
N SER A 213 -32.48 -6.26 -5.59
CA SER A 213 -33.88 -6.09 -5.97
C SER A 213 -34.16 -6.77 -7.31
N PRO A 214 -35.23 -7.58 -7.44
CA PRO A 214 -35.62 -8.16 -8.72
C PRO A 214 -36.18 -7.08 -9.67
N ILE A 215 -36.48 -7.47 -10.90
CA ILE A 215 -37.21 -6.61 -11.86
C ILE A 215 -38.57 -6.24 -11.27
N ASN A 216 -38.95 -4.97 -11.36
CA ASN A 216 -40.12 -4.36 -10.70
C ASN A 216 -40.13 -4.55 -9.17
N GLY A 217 -38.97 -4.85 -8.57
CA GLY A 217 -38.81 -4.93 -7.12
C GLY A 217 -38.60 -3.57 -6.48
N PHE A 218 -38.18 -2.55 -7.23
CA PHE A 218 -37.97 -1.21 -6.72
C PHE A 218 -38.53 -0.18 -7.70
N GLY A 219 -39.73 0.30 -7.41
CA GLY A 219 -40.49 1.16 -8.32
C GLY A 219 -40.74 0.50 -9.66
N VAL A 220 -40.21 1.08 -10.74
CA VAL A 220 -40.42 0.64 -12.13
C VAL A 220 -39.17 0.07 -12.79
N ASN A 221 -38.23 -0.42 -11.98
CA ASN A 221 -36.94 -0.90 -12.49
C ASN A 221 -37.11 -2.06 -13.50
N SER A 222 -36.71 -1.84 -14.76
CA SER A 222 -36.76 -2.86 -15.82
C SER A 222 -35.68 -3.95 -15.68
N ARG A 223 -34.70 -3.75 -14.81
CA ARG A 223 -33.58 -4.66 -14.58
C ARG A 223 -33.39 -4.88 -13.08
N PRO A 224 -32.89 -6.06 -12.65
CA PRO A 224 -32.58 -6.27 -11.25
C PRO A 224 -31.48 -5.30 -10.79
N ILE A 225 -31.54 -4.86 -9.55
CA ILE A 225 -30.50 -4.07 -8.89
C ILE A 225 -29.67 -5.04 -8.06
N ASN A 226 -28.34 -4.95 -8.16
CA ASN A 226 -27.44 -5.76 -7.34
C ASN A 226 -26.31 -4.88 -6.84
N ILE A 227 -26.24 -4.73 -5.52
CA ILE A 227 -25.17 -4.02 -4.83
C ILE A 227 -24.38 -5.05 -4.02
N THR A 228 -23.06 -5.02 -4.13
CA THR A 228 -22.16 -5.93 -3.41
C THR A 228 -21.17 -5.11 -2.61
N VAL A 229 -20.95 -5.50 -1.35
CA VAL A 229 -19.96 -4.90 -0.45
C VAL A 229 -19.10 -6.01 0.14
N ASN A 230 -17.77 -5.89 -0.01
CA ASN A 230 -16.79 -6.84 0.53
C ASN A 230 -15.77 -6.12 1.40
N TYR A 231 -15.26 -6.84 2.38
CA TYR A 231 -14.26 -6.42 3.34
C TYR A 231 -13.08 -7.39 3.34
N ASP A 232 -11.92 -6.97 3.82
CA ASP A 232 -10.84 -7.88 4.15
C ASP A 232 -10.96 -8.42 5.59
N VAL A 233 -9.97 -9.21 6.00
CA VAL A 233 -9.88 -9.81 7.34
C VAL A 233 -9.76 -8.77 8.47
N ASN A 234 -9.37 -7.53 8.15
CA ASN A 234 -9.28 -6.41 9.08
C ASN A 234 -10.59 -5.61 9.12
N GLY A 235 -11.60 -6.01 8.35
CA GLY A 235 -12.85 -5.28 8.25
C GLY A 235 -12.71 -3.98 7.45
N THR A 236 -11.67 -3.82 6.63
CA THR A 236 -11.58 -2.66 5.74
C THR A 236 -12.28 -2.97 4.42
N LEU A 237 -13.06 -2.04 3.90
CA LEU A 237 -13.71 -2.15 2.58
C LEU A 237 -12.67 -2.52 1.52
N THR A 238 -12.95 -3.54 0.72
CA THR A 238 -12.10 -3.96 -0.41
C THR A 238 -12.79 -3.67 -1.74
N TYR A 239 -14.09 -3.89 -1.78
CA TYR A 239 -14.88 -3.76 -2.99
C TYR A 239 -16.31 -3.34 -2.70
N TYR A 240 -16.81 -2.39 -3.47
CA TYR A 240 -18.22 -2.05 -3.54
C TYR A 240 -18.62 -2.00 -5.01
N SER A 241 -19.77 -2.55 -5.39
CA SER A 241 -20.29 -2.38 -6.76
C SER A 241 -21.78 -2.13 -6.78
N PHE A 242 -22.23 -1.31 -7.73
CA PHE A 242 -23.63 -1.06 -8.02
C PHE A 242 -23.94 -1.48 -9.46
N LYS A 243 -24.76 -2.52 -9.63
CA LYS A 243 -25.18 -3.05 -10.93
C LYS A 243 -26.66 -2.85 -11.21
N TYR A 244 -26.96 -2.56 -12.47
CA TYR A 244 -28.31 -2.52 -13.02
C TYR A 244 -28.49 -3.54 -14.15
N GLY A 245 -29.03 -4.70 -13.80
CA GLY A 245 -28.93 -5.93 -14.58
C GLY A 245 -27.50 -6.49 -14.50
N ASN A 246 -26.94 -6.84 -15.66
CA ASN A 246 -25.54 -7.26 -15.75
C ASN A 246 -24.58 -6.08 -15.98
N THR A 247 -25.08 -4.86 -15.92
CA THR A 247 -24.33 -3.65 -16.26
C THR A 247 -23.83 -2.99 -14.98
N LEU A 248 -22.52 -2.84 -14.84
CA LEU A 248 -21.88 -2.13 -13.73
C LEU A 248 -21.99 -0.62 -13.93
N LEU A 249 -22.66 0.07 -13.00
CA LEU A 249 -22.86 1.52 -13.06
C LEU A 249 -21.70 2.28 -12.43
N THR A 250 -21.27 1.80 -11.26
CA THR A 250 -20.16 2.33 -10.46
C THR A 250 -19.61 1.21 -9.59
N ASP A 251 -18.31 1.27 -9.30
CA ASP A 251 -17.70 0.53 -8.21
C ASP A 251 -16.71 1.41 -7.44
N ILE A 252 -16.43 0.98 -6.21
CA ILE A 252 -15.34 1.51 -5.40
C ILE A 252 -14.41 0.34 -5.12
N VAL A 253 -13.15 0.49 -5.49
CA VAL A 253 -12.13 -0.53 -5.30
C VAL A 253 -11.09 0.05 -4.34
N ARG A 254 -10.72 -0.72 -3.31
CA ARG A 254 -9.58 -0.32 -2.49
C ARG A 254 -8.33 -0.38 -3.35
N SER A 255 -7.73 0.77 -3.51
CA SER A 255 -6.50 0.97 -4.24
C SER A 255 -5.34 0.27 -3.54
N GLU A 256 -4.51 -0.40 -4.31
CA GLU A 256 -3.26 -0.90 -3.78
C GLU A 256 -2.23 0.21 -3.77
N ILE A 257 -1.91 0.67 -2.56
CA ILE A 257 -0.98 1.76 -2.27
C ILE A 257 0.34 1.27 -1.71
N ASP A 258 0.42 -0.04 -1.42
CA ASP A 258 1.63 -0.64 -0.94
C ASP A 258 2.66 -0.59 -2.08
N PRO A 259 3.77 0.15 -1.95
CA PRO A 259 4.80 0.15 -2.97
C PRO A 259 5.33 -1.28 -3.13
N PRO A 260 6.00 -1.59 -4.27
CA PRO A 260 6.66 -2.88 -4.41
C PRO A 260 7.59 -3.15 -3.22
N LYS A 261 7.70 -4.40 -2.80
CA LYS A 261 8.55 -4.80 -1.68
C LYS A 261 9.55 -5.86 -2.14
N PHE A 262 10.72 -5.84 -1.52
CA PHE A 262 11.70 -6.91 -1.63
C PHE A 262 11.43 -7.93 -0.53
N LEU A 263 11.12 -9.16 -0.93
CA LEU A 263 10.97 -10.30 -0.04
C LEU A 263 12.31 -10.94 0.31
N ASP A 264 13.28 -10.86 -0.62
CA ASP A 264 14.64 -11.36 -0.45
C ASP A 264 15.58 -10.48 -1.28
N VAL A 265 16.63 -9.99 -0.64
CA VAL A 265 17.68 -9.16 -1.26
C VAL A 265 19.02 -9.90 -1.17
N PRO A 266 19.85 -9.86 -2.22
CA PRO A 266 21.14 -10.53 -2.23
C PRO A 266 22.18 -9.75 -1.41
N ASP A 267 23.09 -10.47 -0.76
CA ASP A 267 24.23 -9.85 -0.06
C ASP A 267 25.28 -9.31 -1.04
N ASP A 268 26.06 -8.33 -0.58
CA ASP A 268 27.32 -7.93 -1.23
C ASP A 268 28.28 -9.12 -1.34
N PHE A 269 29.02 -9.20 -2.44
CA PHE A 269 29.87 -10.35 -2.71
C PHE A 269 31.15 -10.02 -3.47
N THR A 270 32.07 -10.98 -3.51
CA THR A 270 33.37 -10.83 -4.17
C THR A 270 33.64 -11.99 -5.11
N VAL A 271 34.19 -11.68 -6.28
CA VAL A 271 34.58 -12.65 -7.31
C VAL A 271 36.02 -12.40 -7.74
N ASP A 272 36.68 -13.43 -8.26
CA ASP A 272 38.02 -13.28 -8.82
C ASP A 272 37.97 -12.84 -10.30
N TYR A 273 39.01 -12.13 -10.75
CA TYR A 273 39.13 -11.74 -12.15
C TYR A 273 39.04 -12.96 -13.09
N GLY A 274 38.18 -12.85 -14.10
CA GLY A 274 37.88 -13.94 -15.02
C GLY A 274 36.72 -14.85 -14.58
N TYR A 275 35.88 -14.40 -13.65
CA TYR A 275 34.61 -15.06 -13.33
C TYR A 275 33.74 -15.25 -14.58
N THR A 276 32.87 -16.25 -14.54
CA THR A 276 31.82 -16.47 -15.53
C THR A 276 30.51 -16.85 -14.85
N GLY A 277 29.38 -16.46 -15.44
CA GLY A 277 28.05 -16.94 -15.03
C GLY A 277 27.60 -16.48 -13.64
N VAL A 278 28.07 -15.31 -13.20
CA VAL A 278 27.64 -14.70 -11.94
C VAL A 278 26.20 -14.20 -12.06
N GLN A 279 25.40 -14.45 -11.02
CA GLN A 279 24.01 -14.06 -10.96
C GLN A 279 23.71 -13.26 -9.70
N ILE A 280 22.86 -12.24 -9.84
CA ILE A 280 22.24 -11.50 -8.74
C ILE A 280 20.74 -11.82 -8.76
N LYS A 281 20.14 -12.07 -7.60
CA LYS A 281 18.78 -12.59 -7.48
C LYS A 281 18.01 -11.77 -6.46
N TRP A 282 16.86 -11.24 -6.86
CA TRP A 282 15.91 -10.57 -5.98
C TRP A 282 14.59 -11.32 -5.98
N ARG A 283 13.97 -11.47 -4.82
CA ARG A 283 12.58 -11.93 -4.73
C ARG A 283 11.70 -10.74 -4.37
N VAL A 284 10.67 -10.50 -5.16
CA VAL A 284 9.89 -9.27 -5.11
C VAL A 284 8.40 -9.54 -5.03
N ASN A 285 7.62 -8.58 -4.51
CA ASN A 285 6.17 -8.62 -4.49
C ASN A 285 5.56 -7.22 -4.65
N SER A 286 4.48 -7.15 -5.39
CA SER A 286 3.52 -6.05 -5.51
C SER A 286 2.27 -6.69 -6.07
N LEU A 287 1.06 -6.26 -5.68
CA LEU A 287 -0.15 -6.81 -6.29
C LEU A 287 -0.63 -6.04 -7.54
N ILE A 288 -0.01 -4.90 -7.84
CA ILE A 288 -0.11 -4.16 -9.11
C ILE A 288 1.28 -3.91 -9.77
N PRO A 289 2.09 -4.96 -10.03
CA PRO A 289 3.44 -4.79 -10.55
C PRO A 289 3.44 -4.23 -11.98
N GLU A 290 4.31 -3.28 -12.27
CA GLU A 290 4.43 -2.74 -13.63
C GLU A 290 5.79 -3.11 -14.24
N ASN A 291 6.87 -2.44 -13.85
CA ASN A 291 8.18 -2.58 -14.49
C ASN A 291 9.33 -2.65 -13.48
N TYR A 292 10.45 -3.24 -13.90
CA TYR A 292 11.73 -3.10 -13.21
C TYR A 292 12.83 -2.69 -14.18
N ALA A 293 13.87 -2.05 -13.64
CA ALA A 293 15.09 -1.72 -14.37
C ALA A 293 16.32 -2.07 -13.51
N ILE A 294 17.42 -2.46 -14.16
CA ILE A 294 18.69 -2.74 -13.50
C ILE A 294 19.75 -1.80 -14.04
N LEU A 295 20.42 -1.09 -13.13
CA LEU A 295 21.47 -0.13 -13.42
C LEU A 295 22.78 -0.59 -12.77
N ARG A 296 23.90 -0.27 -13.40
CA ARG A 296 25.25 -0.53 -12.89
C ARG A 296 26.05 0.76 -12.82
N GLN A 297 26.79 0.95 -11.74
CA GLN A 297 27.78 2.00 -11.57
C GLN A 297 29.11 1.40 -11.11
N ILE A 298 30.24 1.99 -11.50
CA ILE A 298 31.55 1.65 -10.93
C ILE A 298 31.78 2.56 -9.72
N SER A 299 31.95 1.97 -8.53
CA SER A 299 32.17 2.71 -7.28
C SER A 299 33.65 3.00 -7.02
N ALA A 300 34.58 2.22 -7.60
CA ALA A 300 36.01 2.48 -7.57
C ALA A 300 36.73 1.93 -8.83
N GLY A 301 37.52 2.78 -9.51
CA GLY A 301 38.30 2.40 -10.72
C GLY A 301 38.62 3.55 -11.67
N THR A 302 39.22 3.23 -12.83
CA THR A 302 39.71 4.21 -13.85
C THR A 302 38.67 4.58 -14.93
N TRP A 303 37.44 4.08 -14.84
CA TRP A 303 36.32 4.46 -15.70
C TRP A 303 35.45 5.49 -14.97
N PRO A 304 34.69 6.39 -15.62
CA PRO A 304 33.98 7.49 -14.96
C PRO A 304 33.15 7.00 -13.77
N VAL A 305 33.72 7.16 -12.57
CA VAL A 305 33.08 6.92 -11.30
C VAL A 305 31.93 7.92 -11.21
N GLY A 306 30.72 7.45 -10.96
CA GLY A 306 29.55 8.32 -10.80
C GLY A 306 28.47 8.22 -11.86
N THR A 307 28.68 7.49 -12.98
CA THR A 307 27.67 7.35 -14.04
C THR A 307 26.96 6.01 -13.97
N TRP A 308 25.63 6.02 -13.92
CA TRP A 308 24.79 4.83 -14.03
C TRP A 308 24.67 4.38 -15.49
N HIS A 309 24.78 3.08 -15.71
CA HIS A 309 24.58 2.41 -16.99
C HIS A 309 23.40 1.46 -16.88
N THR A 310 22.47 1.53 -17.82
CA THR A 310 21.34 0.59 -17.89
C THR A 310 21.83 -0.78 -18.35
N GLU A 311 21.69 -1.78 -17.50
CA GLU A 311 21.92 -3.19 -17.82
C GLU A 311 20.63 -3.85 -18.32
N VAL A 312 19.51 -3.52 -17.67
CA VAL A 312 18.16 -3.97 -18.05
C VAL A 312 17.25 -2.74 -18.07
N GLY A 313 16.64 -2.48 -19.22
CA GLY A 313 15.62 -1.43 -19.35
C GLY A 313 14.30 -1.84 -18.70
N LEU A 314 13.29 -0.97 -18.76
CA LEU A 314 11.95 -1.24 -18.21
C LEU A 314 11.42 -2.58 -18.75
N THR A 315 11.27 -3.53 -17.83
CA THR A 315 10.83 -4.90 -18.12
C THR A 315 9.71 -5.25 -17.16
N SER A 316 8.60 -5.77 -17.69
CA SER A 316 7.46 -6.12 -16.84
C SER A 316 7.77 -7.28 -15.91
N TRP A 317 7.18 -7.25 -14.71
CA TRP A 317 7.31 -8.32 -13.71
C TRP A 317 5.95 -8.67 -13.10
N TYR A 318 5.90 -9.76 -12.35
CA TYR A 318 4.67 -10.28 -11.75
C TYR A 318 4.85 -10.49 -10.24
N ASN A 319 3.75 -10.48 -9.50
CA ASN A 319 3.78 -10.64 -8.05
C ASN A 319 4.49 -11.95 -7.63
N GLY A 320 5.40 -11.86 -6.65
CA GLY A 320 6.04 -13.00 -6.02
C GLY A 320 7.15 -13.68 -6.83
N ILE A 321 7.53 -13.14 -7.99
CA ILE A 321 8.58 -13.74 -8.83
C ILE A 321 9.98 -13.49 -8.26
N GLN A 322 10.93 -14.32 -8.73
CA GLN A 322 12.35 -14.08 -8.52
C GLN A 322 12.95 -13.48 -9.79
N ILE A 323 13.45 -12.26 -9.70
CA ILE A 323 14.20 -11.58 -10.77
C ILE A 323 15.64 -12.09 -10.72
N VAL A 324 16.14 -12.62 -11.84
CA VAL A 324 17.51 -13.15 -11.97
C VAL A 324 18.26 -12.33 -13.00
N PHE A 325 19.29 -11.62 -12.55
CA PHE A 325 20.18 -10.85 -13.40
C PHE A 325 21.50 -11.59 -13.60
N ASN A 326 21.89 -11.80 -14.86
CA ASN A 326 23.19 -12.37 -15.20
C ASN A 326 24.20 -11.23 -15.38
N VAL A 327 25.19 -11.16 -14.51
CA VAL A 327 26.24 -10.15 -14.60
C VAL A 327 27.10 -10.45 -15.82
N SER A 328 27.35 -9.44 -16.66
CA SER A 328 28.25 -9.57 -17.82
C SER A 328 29.62 -10.11 -17.39
N ASP A 329 30.12 -11.12 -18.08
CA ASP A 329 31.44 -11.68 -17.81
C ASP A 329 32.57 -10.68 -18.11
N GLY A 330 33.71 -10.83 -17.43
CA GLY A 330 34.94 -10.12 -17.80
C GLY A 330 35.01 -8.65 -17.38
N LEU A 331 34.25 -8.23 -16.36
CA LEU A 331 34.47 -6.93 -15.73
C LEU A 331 35.91 -6.81 -15.19
N ALA A 332 36.47 -5.60 -15.28
CA ALA A 332 37.81 -5.32 -14.80
C ALA A 332 37.86 -5.38 -13.25
N PRO A 333 39.04 -5.52 -12.64
CA PRO A 333 39.14 -5.42 -11.19
C PRO A 333 38.64 -4.07 -10.67
N GLY A 334 37.79 -4.09 -9.64
CA GLY A 334 37.12 -2.91 -9.09
C GLY A 334 35.82 -3.26 -8.37
N ASP A 335 35.19 -2.24 -7.79
CA ASP A 335 33.90 -2.38 -7.13
C ASP A 335 32.78 -1.87 -8.06
N TYR A 336 31.73 -2.68 -8.16
CA TYR A 336 30.56 -2.44 -9.01
C TYR A 336 29.31 -2.40 -8.15
N LEU A 337 28.56 -1.31 -8.24
CA LEU A 337 27.26 -1.13 -7.59
C LEU A 337 26.17 -1.46 -8.62
N PHE A 338 25.36 -2.47 -8.32
CA PHE A 338 24.17 -2.81 -9.10
C PHE A 338 22.94 -2.33 -8.34
N ARG A 339 22.06 -1.58 -9.01
CA ARG A 339 20.78 -1.13 -8.46
C ARG A 339 19.66 -1.75 -9.26
N ILE A 340 18.68 -2.32 -8.58
CA ILE A 340 17.38 -2.66 -9.17
C ILE A 340 16.35 -1.63 -8.72
N ASN A 341 15.60 -1.07 -9.66
CA ASN A 341 14.43 -0.24 -9.39
C ASN A 341 13.19 -1.06 -9.73
N LEU A 342 12.22 -1.11 -8.82
CA LEU A 342 10.88 -1.65 -9.05
C LEU A 342 9.90 -0.49 -9.14
N GLU A 343 8.94 -0.61 -10.05
CA GLU A 343 7.85 0.32 -10.30
C GLU A 343 6.55 -0.49 -10.38
N ASP A 344 5.49 0.03 -9.75
CA ASP A 344 4.12 -0.49 -9.86
C ASP A 344 3.29 0.36 -10.83
N GLU A 345 2.05 -0.05 -11.11
CA GLU A 345 1.17 0.63 -12.09
C GLU A 345 0.73 2.04 -11.64
N ARG A 346 1.18 2.48 -10.46
CA ARG A 346 0.89 3.79 -9.85
C ARG A 346 2.15 4.63 -9.67
N ASP A 347 3.22 4.29 -10.38
CA ASP A 347 4.51 4.97 -10.33
C ASP A 347 5.18 4.94 -8.93
N ASN A 348 4.75 4.06 -8.01
CA ASN A 348 5.48 3.90 -6.75
C ASN A 348 6.77 3.13 -7.01
N THR A 349 7.88 3.69 -6.53
CA THR A 349 9.20 3.11 -6.76
C THR A 349 9.92 2.72 -5.48
N VAL A 350 10.56 1.56 -5.52
CA VAL A 350 11.54 1.12 -4.52
C VAL A 350 12.80 0.65 -5.21
N PHE A 351 13.92 0.64 -4.49
CA PHE A 351 15.17 0.15 -5.04
C PHE A 351 15.97 -0.64 -4.00
N ASP A 352 16.84 -1.51 -4.51
CA ASP A 352 17.86 -2.23 -3.75
C ASP A 352 19.22 -2.11 -4.45
N GLU A 353 20.30 -2.17 -3.67
CA GLU A 353 21.67 -2.03 -4.17
C GLU A 353 22.58 -3.15 -3.69
N VAL A 354 23.44 -3.63 -4.59
CA VAL A 354 24.35 -4.75 -4.35
C VAL A 354 25.75 -4.37 -4.83
N ILE A 355 26.74 -4.52 -3.95
CA ILE A 355 28.14 -4.31 -4.28
C ILE A 355 28.78 -5.65 -4.66
N MET A 356 29.32 -5.70 -5.87
CA MET A 356 30.19 -6.77 -6.34
C MET A 356 31.63 -6.26 -6.44
N THR A 357 32.56 -6.87 -5.70
CA THR A 357 34.00 -6.63 -5.84
C THR A 357 34.63 -7.65 -6.78
N VAL A 358 35.31 -7.19 -7.83
CA VAL A 358 36.15 -8.03 -8.71
C VAL A 358 37.60 -7.92 -8.27
N ARG A 359 38.16 -9.00 -7.70
CA ARG A 359 39.57 -9.02 -7.27
C ARG A 359 40.51 -9.08 -8.47
N PRO A 360 41.67 -8.38 -8.42
CA PRO A 360 42.67 -8.51 -9.45
C PRO A 360 43.19 -9.95 -9.55
N LYS A 361 43.57 -10.35 -10.77
CA LYS A 361 44.26 -11.61 -10.99
C LYS A 361 45.49 -11.64 -10.07
N SER A 362 45.59 -12.66 -9.22
CA SER A 362 46.79 -12.86 -8.44
C SER A 362 47.96 -13.02 -9.41
N SER A 363 48.93 -12.11 -9.34
CA SER A 363 50.17 -12.28 -10.06
C SER A 363 50.77 -13.62 -9.64
N PRO A 364 51.18 -14.49 -10.58
CA PRO A 364 51.81 -15.74 -10.21
C PRO A 364 52.99 -15.43 -9.29
N THR A 365 52.95 -15.96 -8.07
CA THR A 365 54.07 -15.88 -7.15
C THR A 365 55.23 -16.59 -7.86
N ILE A 366 56.29 -15.87 -8.23
CA ILE A 366 57.48 -16.49 -8.81
C ILE A 366 58.06 -17.39 -7.70
N PRO A 367 58.02 -18.72 -7.84
CA PRO A 367 58.53 -19.61 -6.79
C PRO A 367 60.04 -19.36 -6.66
N GLY A 368 60.47 -18.83 -5.51
CA GLY A 368 61.89 -18.53 -5.23
C GLY A 368 62.27 -17.05 -5.10
N TYR A 369 61.32 -16.11 -5.18
CA TYR A 369 61.56 -14.69 -4.90
C TYR A 369 60.68 -14.16 -3.74
N ASP A 370 60.82 -14.76 -2.56
CA ASP A 370 60.56 -13.99 -1.33
C ASP A 370 61.72 -13.00 -1.17
N LEU A 371 61.43 -11.70 -1.17
CA LEU A 371 62.43 -10.65 -1.00
C LEU A 371 62.79 -10.49 0.50
N PRO A 372 63.98 -10.99 0.91
CA PRO A 372 64.79 -10.22 1.84
C PRO A 372 66.23 -9.97 1.33
N LEU A 373 66.47 -10.03 0.01
CA LEU A 373 67.84 -9.94 -0.57
C LEU A 373 68.23 -8.63 -1.25
N ALA A 374 67.32 -7.66 -1.42
CA ALA A 374 67.71 -6.36 -2.00
C ALA A 374 68.62 -5.53 -1.07
N ILE A 375 68.67 -5.83 0.24
CA ILE A 375 69.52 -5.11 1.20
C ILE A 375 70.94 -5.72 1.27
N SER A 376 71.14 -7.01 0.98
CA SER A 376 72.46 -7.67 1.13
C SER A 376 73.45 -7.36 0.00
N VAL A 377 72.98 -7.11 -1.23
CA VAL A 377 73.88 -6.82 -2.36
C VAL A 377 74.51 -5.42 -2.26
N ILE A 378 73.77 -4.43 -1.71
CA ILE A 378 74.31 -3.08 -1.51
C ILE A 378 75.31 -3.03 -0.34
N THR A 379 75.09 -3.80 0.72
CA THR A 379 76.03 -3.89 1.87
C THR A 379 77.32 -4.63 1.51
N ILE A 380 77.26 -5.71 0.72
CA ILE A 380 78.47 -6.42 0.26
C ILE A 380 79.29 -5.54 -0.71
N ALA A 381 78.63 -4.77 -1.59
CA ALA A 381 79.33 -3.85 -2.49
C ALA A 381 80.01 -2.68 -1.74
N THR A 382 79.40 -2.16 -0.67
CA THR A 382 80.02 -1.10 0.14
C THR A 382 81.17 -1.61 1.00
N ILE A 383 81.06 -2.81 1.60
CA ILE A 383 82.17 -3.43 2.36
C ILE A 383 83.34 -3.76 1.42
N GLY A 384 83.08 -4.30 0.22
CA GLY A 384 84.10 -4.55 -0.79
C GLY A 384 84.86 -3.29 -1.21
N ARG A 385 84.15 -2.15 -1.36
CA ARG A 385 84.77 -0.87 -1.71
C ARG A 385 85.64 -0.30 -0.59
N ILE A 386 85.23 -0.47 0.67
CA ILE A 386 86.02 -0.05 1.86
C ILE A 386 87.29 -0.89 2.01
N ILE A 387 87.24 -2.20 1.75
CA ILE A 387 88.40 -3.09 1.80
C ILE A 387 89.41 -2.76 0.68
N LEU A 388 88.93 -2.44 -0.53
CA LEU A 388 89.80 -2.04 -1.65
C LEU A 388 90.50 -0.68 -1.42
N MET A 389 89.86 0.25 -0.72
CA MET A 389 90.49 1.54 -0.38
C MET A 389 91.56 1.43 0.72
N LYS A 390 91.50 0.41 1.58
CA LYS A 390 92.46 0.22 2.69
C LYS A 390 93.77 -0.47 2.29
N LYS A 391 93.85 -1.11 1.11
CA LYS A 391 95.07 -1.78 0.58
C LYS A 391 95.99 -0.87 -0.25
N LYS A 392 95.65 0.42 -0.43
CA LYS A 392 96.42 1.40 -1.22
C LYS A 392 97.19 2.44 -0.39
N LYS A 393 97.34 2.23 0.91
CA LYS A 393 98.34 2.88 1.77
C LYS A 393 99.26 1.80 2.30
#